data_AF-A0A1G9CE47-F1
#
_entry.id   AF-A0A1G9CE47-F1
#
_cell.length_a   1.000
_cell.length_b   1.000
_cell.length_c   1.000
_cell.angle_alpha   90.00
_cell.angle_beta   90.00
_cell.angle_gamma   90.00
#
_symmetry.space_group_name_H-M   'P 1'
#
loop_
_entity.id
_entity.type
_entity.pdbx_description
1 polymer ?
#
loop_
_entity_poly.entity_id
_entity_poly.type
_entity_poly.pdbx_seq_one_letter_code
_entity_poly.pdbx_strand_id
1 'polypeptide(L)'
;MKIFAIRDASIAKDRDLGWLLYYPVSDEYHIEICDGVDEWEAPLLISSFVKRGKKSLDPGSSRLWAELRIIPPDRQNLGMILRANGLREYDPFRLLVLAEGRCAQDDCFLVPLKEGSLPAELNRRLQQTILSCIPADMPVPAYGGPPADMPVPADGNPPAEGTGFLFFFRDGMVRRISAEDLLADYNRQQSRMERLACYYREITRLSPEAGGHGVRINEKWRLSSEDLRRKGSLLPVTNRDFYTYIQDNIIDTSTAASLLRCSRQNILDLVKRGKLKPVLTLKNNYLFLREEIFR
;
A
#
# COMPACT_ATOMS: atom_id res chain seq x y z
N MET A 1 3.20 10.21 10.14
CA MET A 1 2.98 10.81 8.80
C MET A 1 3.05 12.32 8.98
N LYS A 2 3.32 13.12 7.95
CA LYS A 2 3.19 14.58 8.03
C LYS A 2 2.20 15.04 6.98
N ILE A 3 1.29 15.95 7.32
CA ILE A 3 0.21 16.38 6.43
C ILE A 3 0.22 17.91 6.32
N PHE A 4 0.07 18.39 5.10
CA PHE A 4 -0.05 19.82 4.79
C PHE A 4 -1.23 20.04 3.87
N ALA A 5 -2.05 21.04 4.13
CA ALA A 5 -2.99 21.56 3.16
C ALA A 5 -2.24 22.31 2.05
N ILE A 6 -2.60 22.04 0.81
CA ILE A 6 -2.16 22.79 -0.37
C ILE A 6 -3.20 23.89 -0.59
N ARG A 7 -2.77 25.14 -0.58
CA ARG A 7 -3.62 26.32 -0.82
C ARG A 7 -2.98 27.22 -1.83
N ASP A 8 -3.79 28.06 -2.48
CA ASP A 8 -3.31 29.03 -3.46
C ASP A 8 -3.63 30.46 -3.01
N ALA A 9 -2.63 31.34 -3.07
CA ALA A 9 -2.78 32.72 -2.59
C ALA A 9 -3.61 33.60 -3.53
N SER A 10 -3.81 33.20 -4.79
CA SER A 10 -4.56 33.92 -5.82
C SER A 10 -6.06 33.58 -5.85
N ILE A 11 -6.46 32.42 -5.30
CA ILE A 11 -7.86 31.94 -5.31
C ILE A 11 -8.58 32.34 -4.01
N ALA A 12 -8.27 31.64 -2.92
CA ALA A 12 -8.81 31.87 -1.59
C ALA A 12 -7.84 31.26 -0.56
N LYS A 13 -7.27 32.10 0.31
CA LYS A 13 -6.16 31.72 1.19
C LYS A 13 -6.49 30.66 2.23
N ASP A 14 -7.77 30.44 2.49
CA ASP A 14 -8.31 29.45 3.43
C ASP A 14 -8.90 28.22 2.72
N ARG A 15 -8.99 28.23 1.39
CA ARG A 15 -9.45 27.08 0.60
C ARG A 15 -8.34 26.05 0.46
N ASP A 16 -8.61 24.85 0.96
CA ASP A 16 -7.78 23.68 0.69
C ASP A 16 -8.06 23.18 -0.74
N LEU A 17 -7.03 23.10 -1.58
CA LEU A 17 -7.08 22.49 -2.92
C LEU A 17 -6.74 20.99 -2.87
N GLY A 18 -6.04 20.58 -1.82
CA GLY A 18 -5.64 19.21 -1.59
C GLY A 18 -4.77 19.10 -0.36
N TRP A 19 -4.27 17.91 -0.11
CA TRP A 19 -3.38 17.62 1.01
C TRP A 19 -2.15 16.88 0.50
N LEU A 20 -0.97 17.39 0.86
CA LEU A 20 0.29 16.70 0.71
C LEU A 20 0.56 15.86 1.97
N LEU A 21 0.69 14.56 1.78
CA LEU A 21 1.01 13.58 2.81
C LEU A 21 2.44 13.10 2.57
N TYR A 22 3.28 13.22 3.58
CA TYR A 22 4.65 12.72 3.57
C TYR A 22 4.84 11.59 4.59
N TYR A 23 5.45 10.49 4.16
CA TYR A 23 5.78 9.33 4.97
C TYR A 23 7.30 9.26 5.18
N PRO A 24 7.83 9.75 6.32
CA PRO A 24 9.28 9.88 6.51
C PRO A 24 10.06 8.56 6.48
N VAL A 25 9.43 7.45 6.86
CA VAL A 25 10.10 6.13 6.91
C VAL A 25 10.34 5.57 5.51
N SER A 26 9.40 5.78 4.58
CA SER A 26 9.49 5.29 3.21
C SER A 26 10.00 6.33 2.21
N ASP A 27 10.17 7.60 2.63
CA ASP A 27 10.42 8.76 1.76
C ASP A 27 9.41 8.85 0.60
N GLU A 28 8.12 8.64 0.91
CA GLU A 28 7.04 8.69 -0.07
C GLU A 28 6.12 9.90 0.16
N TYR A 29 5.71 10.51 -0.96
CA TYR A 29 4.79 11.63 -1.02
C TYR A 29 3.48 11.14 -1.65
N HIS A 30 2.36 11.64 -1.15
CA HIS A 30 1.04 11.41 -1.74
C HIS A 30 0.24 12.70 -1.72
N ILE A 31 -0.50 12.96 -2.79
CA ILE A 31 -1.41 14.11 -2.87
C ILE A 31 -2.84 13.59 -3.00
N GLU A 32 -3.68 14.04 -2.07
CA GLU A 32 -5.13 13.86 -2.10
C GLU A 32 -5.77 15.20 -2.50
N ILE A 33 -6.47 15.25 -3.62
CA ILE A 33 -7.15 16.44 -4.14
C ILE A 33 -8.51 16.58 -3.45
N CYS A 34 -8.86 17.77 -2.96
CA CYS A 34 -10.14 17.99 -2.29
C CYS A 34 -11.34 17.78 -3.24
N ASP A 35 -12.47 17.36 -2.68
CA ASP A 35 -13.73 17.25 -3.42
C ASP A 35 -14.16 18.64 -3.94
N GLY A 36 -14.54 18.71 -5.21
CA GLY A 36 -15.04 19.95 -5.84
C GLY A 36 -13.97 20.90 -6.36
N VAL A 37 -12.69 20.56 -6.25
CA VAL A 37 -11.62 21.27 -6.97
C VAL A 37 -11.72 20.96 -8.46
N ASP A 38 -11.74 21.99 -9.29
CA ASP A 38 -11.74 21.86 -10.74
C ASP A 38 -10.34 22.04 -11.36
N GLU A 39 -10.23 21.85 -12.68
CA GLU A 39 -8.95 21.90 -13.40
C GLU A 39 -8.33 23.29 -13.48
N TRP A 40 -9.10 24.36 -13.23
CA TRP A 40 -8.66 25.76 -13.27
C TRP A 40 -8.09 26.21 -11.93
N GLU A 41 -8.54 25.59 -10.84
CA GLU A 41 -8.08 25.87 -9.48
C GLU A 41 -6.84 25.05 -9.11
N ALA A 42 -6.68 23.88 -9.74
CA ALA A 42 -5.59 22.98 -9.43
C ALA A 42 -4.24 23.49 -10.00
N PRO A 43 -3.12 23.31 -9.27
CA PRO A 43 -1.79 23.55 -9.79
C PRO A 43 -1.55 22.80 -11.10
N LEU A 44 -0.71 23.34 -11.99
CA LEU A 44 -0.53 22.83 -13.36
C LEU A 44 -0.27 21.32 -13.45
N LEU A 45 0.54 20.76 -12.55
CA LEU A 45 0.83 19.31 -12.56
C LEU A 45 -0.37 18.47 -12.11
N ILE A 46 -1.24 19.04 -11.26
CA ILE A 46 -2.43 18.40 -10.67
C ILE A 46 -3.65 18.54 -11.59
N SER A 47 -3.77 19.62 -12.35
CA SER A 47 -4.95 19.91 -13.20
C SER A 47 -5.29 18.78 -14.17
N SER A 48 -4.28 18.14 -14.76
CA SER A 48 -4.48 16.98 -15.66
C SER A 48 -5.10 15.76 -14.95
N PHE A 49 -4.85 15.58 -13.66
CA PHE A 49 -5.46 14.52 -12.85
C PHE A 49 -6.91 14.86 -12.53
N VAL A 50 -7.19 16.11 -12.15
CA VAL A 50 -8.55 16.62 -11.93
C VAL A 50 -9.42 16.47 -13.17
N LYS A 51 -8.90 16.85 -14.35
CA LYS A 51 -9.58 16.68 -15.64
C LYS A 51 -9.98 15.23 -15.92
N ARG A 52 -9.18 14.27 -15.46
CA ARG A 52 -9.44 12.83 -15.60
C ARG A 52 -10.32 12.27 -14.48
N GLY A 53 -10.85 13.12 -13.61
CA GLY A 53 -11.65 12.74 -12.44
C GLY A 53 -10.85 11.98 -11.37
N LYS A 54 -9.51 12.05 -11.40
CA LYS A 54 -8.67 11.42 -10.39
C LYS A 54 -8.64 12.31 -9.17
N LYS A 55 -8.80 11.70 -7.99
CA LYS A 55 -8.77 12.41 -6.72
C LYS A 55 -7.46 12.21 -5.96
N SER A 56 -6.64 11.24 -6.35
CA SER A 56 -5.36 10.95 -5.71
C SER A 56 -4.27 10.85 -6.77
N LEU A 57 -3.09 11.36 -6.45
CA LEU A 57 -1.89 11.20 -7.27
C LEU A 57 -1.09 9.98 -6.80
N ASP A 58 -0.43 9.31 -7.75
CA ASP A 58 0.54 8.27 -7.43
C ASP A 58 1.80 8.86 -6.76
N PRO A 59 2.65 8.04 -6.11
CA PRO A 59 3.84 8.53 -5.43
C PRO A 59 4.81 9.32 -6.33
N GLY A 60 4.94 8.94 -7.60
CA GLY A 60 5.85 9.59 -8.54
C GLY A 60 5.38 10.99 -8.91
N SER A 61 4.11 11.12 -9.28
CA SER A 61 3.52 12.44 -9.59
C SER A 61 3.48 13.35 -8.35
N SER A 62 3.20 12.78 -7.18
CA SER A 62 3.21 13.52 -5.90
C SER A 62 4.61 14.01 -5.54
N ARG A 63 5.64 13.17 -5.72
CA ARG A 63 7.04 13.53 -5.52
C ARG A 63 7.47 14.61 -6.50
N LEU A 64 7.14 14.48 -7.78
CA LEU A 64 7.45 15.48 -8.79
C LEU A 64 6.85 16.86 -8.43
N TRP A 65 5.61 16.90 -7.96
CA TRP A 65 4.98 18.15 -7.50
C TRP A 65 5.77 18.81 -6.37
N ALA A 66 6.20 18.02 -5.38
CA ALA A 66 6.98 18.50 -4.25
C ALA A 66 8.40 18.95 -4.67
N GLU A 67 9.07 18.19 -5.54
CA GLU A 67 10.44 18.47 -5.99
C GLU A 67 10.54 19.77 -6.81
N LEU A 68 9.51 20.13 -7.59
CA LEU A 68 9.45 21.42 -8.29
C LEU A 68 9.48 22.64 -7.35
N ARG A 69 9.27 22.44 -6.05
CA ARG A 69 9.29 23.47 -5.00
C ARG A 69 10.50 23.36 -4.09
N ILE A 70 11.40 22.41 -4.35
CA ILE A 70 12.61 22.17 -3.57
C ILE A 70 13.79 22.75 -4.34
N ILE A 71 14.68 23.43 -3.60
CA ILE A 71 15.93 23.94 -4.18
C ILE A 71 16.78 22.75 -4.64
N PRO A 72 17.20 22.68 -5.91
CA PRO A 72 17.86 21.50 -6.44
C PRO A 72 19.27 21.31 -5.85
N PRO A 73 19.76 20.05 -5.75
CA PRO A 73 21.01 19.72 -5.04
C PRO A 73 22.28 20.26 -5.74
N ASP A 74 22.20 20.57 -7.03
CA ASP A 74 23.29 21.06 -7.88
C ASP A 74 23.41 22.60 -7.91
N ARG A 75 22.57 23.32 -7.14
CA ARG A 75 22.60 24.79 -7.11
C ARG A 75 23.95 25.34 -6.65
N GLN A 76 24.57 26.17 -7.48
CA GLN A 76 25.72 27.01 -7.11
C GLN A 76 25.30 27.85 -5.89
N ASN A 77 25.90 27.61 -4.72
CA ASN A 77 25.59 28.19 -3.38
C ASN A 77 24.62 27.41 -2.46
N LEU A 78 24.27 26.16 -2.77
CA LEU A 78 23.43 25.34 -1.88
C LEU A 78 23.95 25.29 -0.43
N GLY A 79 25.26 25.09 -0.24
CA GLY A 79 25.85 25.02 1.11
C GLY A 79 25.66 26.30 1.95
N MET A 80 25.61 27.48 1.32
CA MET A 80 25.30 28.73 2.03
C MET A 80 23.82 28.78 2.42
N ILE A 81 22.93 28.37 1.52
CA ILE A 81 21.48 28.33 1.76
C ILE A 81 21.17 27.37 2.91
N LEU A 82 21.78 26.18 2.93
CA LEU A 82 21.60 25.21 4.00
C LEU A 82 22.00 25.80 5.35
N ARG A 83 23.20 26.40 5.45
CA ARG A 83 23.69 27.03 6.69
C ARG A 83 22.80 28.18 7.16
N ALA A 84 22.34 29.04 6.25
CA ALA A 84 21.45 30.15 6.58
C ALA A 84 20.10 29.67 7.16
N ASN A 85 19.67 28.46 6.81
CA ASN A 85 18.46 27.84 7.31
C ASN A 85 18.71 26.80 8.44
N GLY A 86 19.92 26.75 9.00
CA GLY A 86 20.26 25.84 10.09
C GLY A 86 20.35 24.36 9.70
N LEU A 87 20.45 24.05 8.40
CA LEU A 87 20.60 22.68 7.89
C LEU A 87 22.07 22.31 7.76
N ARG A 88 22.43 21.12 8.26
CA ARG A 88 23.80 20.56 8.16
C ARG A 88 24.02 19.77 6.89
N GLU A 89 22.95 19.19 6.35
CA GLU A 89 22.94 18.38 5.15
C GLU A 89 21.72 18.70 4.31
N TYR A 90 21.74 18.26 3.05
CA TYR A 90 20.63 18.44 2.13
C TYR A 90 19.47 17.51 2.51
N ASP A 91 18.40 18.09 3.06
CA ASP A 91 17.15 17.41 3.38
C ASP A 91 16.04 18.01 2.51
N PRO A 92 15.60 17.31 1.43
CA PRO A 92 14.60 17.81 0.51
C PRO A 92 13.29 18.21 1.21
N PHE A 93 12.83 17.37 2.14
CA PHE A 93 11.56 17.60 2.83
C PHE A 93 11.66 18.81 3.77
N ARG A 94 12.77 18.98 4.49
CA ARG A 94 12.99 20.18 5.32
C ARG A 94 13.01 21.44 4.47
N LEU A 95 13.69 21.41 3.32
CA LEU A 95 13.73 22.54 2.39
C LEU A 95 12.33 22.91 1.88
N LEU A 96 11.51 21.91 1.53
CA LEU A 96 10.12 22.12 1.15
C LEU A 96 9.34 22.85 2.25
N VAL A 97 9.45 22.39 3.50
CA VAL A 97 8.73 22.98 4.64
C VAL A 97 9.22 24.38 4.96
N LEU A 98 10.54 24.62 4.91
CA LEU A 98 11.12 25.96 5.14
C LEU A 98 10.67 26.99 4.11
N ALA A 99 10.45 26.56 2.87
CA ALA A 99 9.92 27.39 1.79
C ALA A 99 8.39 27.51 1.81
N GLU A 100 7.70 26.90 2.79
CA GLU A 100 6.24 26.76 2.79
C GLU A 100 5.69 26.14 1.50
N GLY A 101 6.48 25.31 0.80
CA GLY A 101 6.14 24.75 -0.51
C GLY A 101 5.90 25.79 -1.63
N ARG A 102 6.37 27.02 -1.46
CA ARG A 102 6.26 28.08 -2.48
C ARG A 102 7.28 27.88 -3.59
N CYS A 103 6.90 28.21 -4.82
CA CYS A 103 7.82 28.28 -5.96
C CYS A 103 7.46 29.46 -6.87
N ALA A 104 8.22 29.63 -7.95
CA ALA A 104 7.98 30.70 -8.93
C ALA A 104 6.96 30.32 -10.03
N GLN A 105 6.44 29.09 -10.03
CA GLN A 105 5.55 28.58 -11.08
C GLN A 105 4.07 28.84 -10.79
N ASP A 106 3.70 28.91 -9.51
CA ASP A 106 2.33 29.13 -9.04
C ASP A 106 2.32 29.82 -7.67
N ASP A 107 1.15 30.23 -7.23
CA ASP A 107 0.92 30.91 -5.96
C ASP A 107 0.58 29.93 -4.82
N CYS A 108 0.89 28.65 -5.01
CA CYS A 108 0.60 27.62 -4.02
C CYS A 108 1.57 27.64 -2.84
N PHE A 109 1.05 27.26 -1.68
CA PHE A 109 1.79 27.14 -0.44
C PHE A 109 1.20 26.04 0.45
N LEU A 110 2.00 25.57 1.41
CA LEU A 110 1.70 24.48 2.31
C LEU A 110 1.38 25.00 3.71
N VAL A 111 0.26 24.54 4.27
CA VAL A 111 -0.13 24.82 5.66
C VAL A 111 -0.12 23.52 6.46
N PRO A 112 0.70 23.38 7.51
CA PRO A 112 0.77 22.16 8.29
C PRO A 112 -0.55 21.86 9.01
N LEU A 113 -1.02 20.62 8.91
CA LEU A 113 -2.19 20.13 9.64
C LEU A 113 -1.76 19.33 10.87
N LYS A 114 -2.50 19.48 11.97
CA LYS A 114 -2.30 18.66 13.18
C LYS A 114 -3.07 17.34 13.02
N GLU A 115 -2.45 16.22 13.39
CA GLU A 115 -3.05 14.88 13.25
C GLU A 115 -4.41 14.73 13.96
N GLY A 116 -4.64 15.43 15.07
CA GLY A 116 -5.92 15.42 15.80
C GLY A 116 -7.02 16.31 15.22
N SER A 117 -6.73 17.07 14.15
CA SER A 117 -7.66 18.05 13.56
C SER A 117 -7.68 17.96 12.04
N LEU A 118 -7.64 16.74 11.50
CA LEU A 118 -7.72 16.54 10.06
C LEU A 118 -9.12 16.86 9.54
N PRO A 119 -9.24 17.48 8.36
CA PRO A 119 -10.52 17.69 7.69
C PRO A 119 -11.31 16.39 7.55
N ALA A 120 -12.63 16.46 7.71
CA ALA A 120 -13.51 15.29 7.66
C ALA A 120 -13.38 14.51 6.34
N GLU A 121 -13.20 15.22 5.23
CA GLU A 121 -12.97 14.61 3.93
C GLU A 121 -11.68 13.79 3.89
N LEU A 122 -10.55 14.38 4.31
CA LEU A 122 -9.27 13.67 4.37
C LEU A 122 -9.34 12.45 5.29
N ASN A 123 -9.96 12.59 6.47
CA ASN A 123 -10.18 11.47 7.39
C ASN A 123 -10.96 10.33 6.71
N ARG A 124 -12.06 10.65 6.02
CA ARG A 124 -12.85 9.68 5.26
C ARG A 124 -11.99 8.95 4.23
N ARG A 125 -11.13 9.67 3.50
CA ARG A 125 -10.25 9.10 2.46
C ARG A 125 -9.16 8.21 3.04
N LEU A 126 -8.56 8.61 4.16
CA LEU A 126 -7.59 7.79 4.86
C LEU A 126 -8.17 6.47 5.37
N GLN A 127 -9.45 6.44 5.78
CA GLN A 127 -10.13 5.19 6.13
C GLN A 127 -10.40 4.28 4.92
N GLN A 128 -10.35 4.81 3.71
CA GLN A 128 -10.55 4.04 2.48
C GLN A 128 -9.25 3.43 1.94
N THR A 129 -8.10 3.67 2.59
CA THR A 129 -6.80 3.14 2.17
C THR A 129 -6.67 1.64 2.44
N ILE A 130 -5.75 1.00 1.71
CA ILE A 130 -5.43 -0.42 1.79
C ILE A 130 -4.62 -0.69 3.05
N LEU A 131 -5.09 -1.63 3.85
CA LEU A 131 -4.37 -2.14 5.01
C LEU A 131 -3.40 -3.25 4.60
N SER A 132 -3.88 -4.19 3.81
CA SER A 132 -3.11 -5.33 3.34
C SER A 132 -3.74 -5.96 2.11
N CYS A 133 -2.97 -6.80 1.44
CA CYS A 133 -3.41 -7.61 0.31
C CYS A 133 -2.79 -8.99 0.41
N ILE A 134 -3.55 -10.02 0.09
CA ILE A 134 -3.05 -11.41 0.07
C ILE A 134 -3.51 -12.09 -1.22
N PRO A 135 -2.71 -13.02 -1.77
CA PRO A 135 -3.18 -13.85 -2.86
C PRO A 135 -4.39 -14.68 -2.44
N ALA A 136 -5.38 -14.78 -3.34
CA ALA A 136 -6.57 -15.61 -3.20
C ALA A 136 -6.45 -16.82 -4.13
N ASP A 137 -6.80 -17.99 -3.60
CA ASP A 137 -6.81 -19.26 -4.33
C ASP A 137 -5.48 -19.59 -5.03
N MET A 138 -4.36 -19.15 -4.43
CA MET A 138 -3.05 -19.59 -4.89
C MET A 138 -2.90 -21.08 -4.59
N PRO A 139 -2.33 -21.88 -5.53
CA PRO A 139 -1.94 -23.24 -5.22
C PRO A 139 -1.00 -23.19 -4.00
N VAL A 140 -1.41 -23.84 -2.91
CA VAL A 140 -0.60 -23.93 -1.70
C VAL A 140 0.71 -24.63 -2.10
N PRO A 141 1.89 -24.04 -1.86
CA PRO A 141 3.13 -24.78 -2.05
C PRO A 141 3.02 -26.04 -1.19
N ALA A 142 3.38 -27.20 -1.77
CA ALA A 142 3.19 -28.51 -1.12
C ALA A 142 3.79 -28.60 0.29
N TYR A 143 4.65 -27.64 0.65
CA TYR A 143 5.30 -27.51 1.94
C TYR A 143 5.26 -26.03 2.34
N GLY A 144 4.90 -25.73 3.60
CA GLY A 144 4.71 -24.39 4.16
C GLY A 144 5.96 -23.51 4.25
N GLY A 145 6.69 -23.39 3.15
CA GLY A 145 7.71 -22.38 2.91
C GLY A 145 7.09 -21.05 2.44
N PRO A 146 7.89 -19.97 2.42
CA PRO A 146 7.45 -18.68 1.94
C PRO A 146 7.00 -18.76 0.46
N PRO A 147 6.10 -17.87 0.00
CA PRO A 147 5.65 -17.81 -1.39
C PRO A 147 6.77 -17.69 -2.45
N ALA A 148 7.99 -17.35 -2.02
CA ALA A 148 9.18 -17.30 -2.85
C ALA A 148 9.62 -18.68 -3.39
N ASP A 149 9.21 -19.78 -2.74
CA ASP A 149 9.49 -21.15 -3.16
C ASP A 149 8.36 -21.75 -4.03
N MET A 150 7.41 -20.91 -4.50
CA MET A 150 6.41 -21.34 -5.46
C MET A 150 7.10 -21.86 -6.73
N PRO A 151 6.89 -23.12 -7.13
CA PRO A 151 7.36 -23.56 -8.43
C PRO A 151 6.67 -22.69 -9.47
N VAL A 152 7.47 -21.95 -10.25
CA VAL A 152 7.02 -21.52 -11.58
C VAL A 152 6.63 -22.83 -12.28
N PRO A 153 5.39 -23.00 -12.76
CA PRO A 153 4.99 -24.24 -13.41
C PRO A 153 6.04 -24.57 -14.48
N ALA A 154 6.59 -25.79 -14.43
CA ALA A 154 7.74 -26.19 -15.26
C ALA A 154 7.42 -26.12 -16.78
N ASP A 155 6.13 -26.06 -17.10
CA ASP A 155 5.51 -25.92 -18.40
C ASP A 155 5.24 -24.46 -18.81
N GLY A 156 5.55 -23.47 -17.97
CA GLY A 156 5.33 -22.05 -18.26
C GLY A 156 3.85 -21.63 -18.31
N ASN A 157 2.94 -22.53 -17.94
CA ASN A 157 1.52 -22.24 -17.92
C ASN A 157 1.15 -21.42 -16.67
N PRO A 158 0.23 -20.45 -16.80
CA PRO A 158 -0.30 -19.73 -15.67
C PRO A 158 -1.01 -20.71 -14.69
N PRO A 159 -0.91 -20.49 -13.36
CA PRO A 159 -1.83 -21.07 -12.38
C PRO A 159 -3.28 -21.04 -12.87
N ALA A 160 -4.02 -22.09 -12.50
CA ALA A 160 -5.38 -22.36 -12.97
C ALA A 160 -6.31 -21.13 -12.93
N GLU A 161 -7.27 -21.09 -13.86
CA GLU A 161 -8.36 -20.11 -13.90
C GLU A 161 -8.96 -19.91 -12.49
N GLY A 162 -8.95 -18.66 -12.00
CA GLY A 162 -9.52 -18.30 -10.69
C GLY A 162 -8.56 -17.67 -9.67
N THR A 163 -7.26 -17.57 -9.98
CA THR A 163 -6.32 -16.86 -9.08
C THR A 163 -6.59 -15.36 -9.02
N GLY A 164 -6.41 -14.76 -7.84
CA GLY A 164 -6.69 -13.35 -7.61
C GLY A 164 -6.10 -12.85 -6.31
N PHE A 165 -6.62 -11.73 -5.80
CA PHE A 165 -6.19 -11.11 -4.54
C PHE A 165 -7.39 -10.72 -3.69
N LEU A 166 -7.23 -10.88 -2.38
CA LEU A 166 -8.05 -10.19 -1.40
C LEU A 166 -7.35 -8.90 -1.00
N PHE A 167 -8.06 -7.78 -1.10
CA PHE A 167 -7.64 -6.47 -0.62
C PHE A 167 -8.45 -6.11 0.62
N PHE A 168 -7.74 -5.83 1.70
CA PHE A 168 -8.32 -5.41 2.97
C PHE A 168 -8.13 -3.90 3.11
N PHE A 169 -9.21 -3.19 3.39
CA PHE A 169 -9.19 -1.75 3.59
C PHE A 169 -9.31 -1.40 5.08
N ARG A 170 -8.88 -0.19 5.45
CA ARG A 170 -8.88 0.25 6.86
C ARG A 170 -10.29 0.36 7.44
N ASP A 171 -11.27 0.73 6.62
CA ASP A 171 -12.69 0.79 6.98
C ASP A 171 -13.36 -0.60 7.13
N GLY A 172 -12.58 -1.68 7.00
CA GLY A 172 -13.06 -3.04 7.18
C GLY A 172 -13.57 -3.71 5.91
N MET A 173 -13.71 -2.96 4.81
CA MET A 173 -14.10 -3.50 3.52
C MET A 173 -13.08 -4.57 3.04
N VAL A 174 -13.58 -5.64 2.44
CA VAL A 174 -12.75 -6.66 1.77
C VAL A 174 -13.23 -6.85 0.34
N ARG A 175 -12.32 -6.68 -0.62
CA ARG A 175 -12.57 -6.91 -2.05
C ARG A 175 -11.80 -8.14 -2.52
N ARG A 176 -12.44 -8.98 -3.32
CA ARG A 176 -11.78 -10.02 -4.12
C ARG A 176 -11.68 -9.54 -5.56
N ILE A 177 -10.48 -9.54 -6.12
CA ILE A 177 -10.22 -9.12 -7.49
C ILE A 177 -9.46 -10.22 -8.21
N SER A 178 -9.93 -10.63 -9.39
CA SER A 178 -9.24 -11.65 -10.19
C SER A 178 -7.96 -11.10 -10.83
N ALA A 179 -7.07 -12.01 -11.23
CA ALA A 179 -5.89 -11.67 -12.03
C ALA A 179 -6.27 -10.88 -13.29
N GLU A 180 -7.33 -11.31 -13.96
CA GLU A 180 -7.83 -10.71 -15.20
C GLU A 180 -8.30 -9.27 -14.98
N ASP A 181 -9.06 -9.01 -13.92
CA ASP A 181 -9.59 -7.67 -13.59
C ASP A 181 -8.48 -6.71 -13.18
N LEU A 182 -7.44 -7.22 -12.52
CA LEU A 182 -6.23 -6.44 -12.23
C LEU A 182 -5.52 -6.07 -13.54
N LEU A 183 -5.34 -7.02 -14.45
CA LEU A 183 -4.61 -6.86 -15.72
C LEU A 183 -5.38 -6.11 -16.82
N ALA A 184 -6.70 -5.94 -16.70
CA ALA A 184 -7.54 -5.35 -17.74
C ALA A 184 -7.01 -3.99 -18.25
N ASP A 185 -6.43 -3.19 -17.34
CA ASP A 185 -5.87 -1.87 -17.66
C ASP A 185 -4.34 -1.88 -17.85
N TYR A 186 -3.69 -3.01 -17.59
CA TYR A 186 -2.26 -3.14 -17.80
C TYR A 186 -1.97 -3.37 -19.29
N ASN A 187 -1.21 -2.43 -19.86
CA ASN A 187 -0.59 -2.47 -21.19
C ASN A 187 -1.45 -3.14 -22.29
N ARG A 188 -2.51 -2.45 -22.73
CA ARG A 188 -3.48 -2.94 -23.75
C ARG A 188 -2.86 -3.33 -25.10
N GLN A 189 -1.61 -2.95 -25.36
CA GLN A 189 -0.87 -3.31 -26.58
C GLN A 189 -0.29 -4.73 -26.55
N GLN A 190 -0.17 -5.35 -25.36
CA GLN A 190 0.33 -6.72 -25.21
C GLN A 190 -0.80 -7.75 -25.38
N SER A 191 -0.44 -8.92 -25.92
CA SER A 191 -1.36 -10.05 -26.01
C SER A 191 -1.79 -10.52 -24.62
N ARG A 192 -2.94 -11.22 -24.56
CA ARG A 192 -3.45 -11.81 -23.31
C ARG A 192 -2.41 -12.70 -22.61
N MET A 193 -1.69 -13.52 -23.37
CA MET A 193 -0.69 -14.45 -22.82
C MET A 193 0.50 -13.72 -22.21
N GLU A 194 1.00 -12.66 -22.85
CA GLU A 194 2.11 -11.86 -22.33
C GLU A 194 1.74 -11.15 -21.01
N ARG A 195 0.50 -10.64 -20.91
CA ARG A 195 0.00 -10.01 -19.69
C ARG A 195 -0.12 -10.99 -18.53
N LEU A 196 -0.65 -12.19 -18.78
CA LEU A 196 -0.72 -13.26 -17.76
C LEU A 196 0.67 -13.73 -17.34
N ALA A 197 1.60 -13.93 -18.27
CA ALA A 197 2.98 -14.32 -17.93
C ALA A 197 3.69 -13.25 -17.08
N CYS A 198 3.47 -11.97 -17.37
CA CYS A 198 3.99 -10.86 -16.56
C CYS A 198 3.35 -10.81 -15.17
N TYR A 199 2.04 -11.03 -15.09
CA TYR A 199 1.31 -11.12 -13.83
C TYR A 199 1.93 -12.16 -12.90
N TYR A 200 2.00 -13.43 -13.31
CA TYR A 200 2.48 -14.48 -12.41
C TYR A 200 3.93 -14.31 -11.97
N ARG A 201 4.76 -13.66 -12.77
CA ARG A 201 6.15 -13.33 -12.40
C ARG A 201 6.25 -12.25 -11.34
N GLU A 202 5.43 -11.21 -11.44
CA GLU A 202 5.56 -10.01 -10.62
C GLU A 202 4.58 -9.96 -9.44
N ILE A 203 3.53 -10.78 -9.44
CA ILE A 203 2.44 -10.66 -8.48
C ILE A 203 2.85 -11.05 -7.05
N THR A 204 3.90 -11.85 -6.89
CA THR A 204 4.53 -12.12 -5.59
C THR A 204 5.17 -10.88 -4.96
N ARG A 205 5.38 -9.82 -5.74
CA ARG A 205 5.91 -8.52 -5.29
C ARG A 205 4.83 -7.49 -4.99
N LEU A 206 3.55 -7.85 -5.19
CA LEU A 206 2.43 -6.95 -4.92
C LEU A 206 2.45 -6.56 -3.44
N SER A 207 2.60 -5.26 -3.20
CA SER A 207 2.70 -4.69 -1.86
C SER A 207 1.92 -3.38 -1.77
N PRO A 208 1.27 -3.09 -0.62
CA PRO A 208 0.69 -1.78 -0.38
C PRO A 208 1.77 -0.69 -0.42
N GLU A 209 1.46 0.44 -1.03
CA GLU A 209 2.29 1.65 -0.96
C GLU A 209 2.19 2.32 0.41
N ALA A 210 3.05 3.30 0.70
CA ALA A 210 3.03 3.98 1.98
C ALA A 210 1.64 4.54 2.30
N GLY A 211 1.16 4.30 3.52
CA GLY A 211 -0.17 4.70 3.94
C GLY A 211 -1.33 3.88 3.38
N GLY A 212 -1.12 3.03 2.38
CA GLY A 212 -2.17 2.25 1.74
C GLY A 212 -2.88 2.95 0.59
N HIS A 213 -2.29 4.01 0.03
CA HIS A 213 -2.90 4.80 -1.04
C HIS A 213 -3.09 4.04 -2.35
N GLY A 214 -2.38 2.93 -2.52
CA GLY A 214 -2.47 2.01 -3.64
C GLY A 214 -1.64 0.77 -3.40
N VAL A 215 -1.47 -0.03 -4.45
CA VAL A 215 -0.49 -1.12 -4.48
C VAL A 215 0.48 -0.94 -5.65
N ARG A 216 1.71 -1.37 -5.39
CA ARG A 216 2.78 -1.44 -6.39
C ARG A 216 3.02 -2.89 -6.76
N ILE A 217 2.93 -3.18 -8.05
CA ILE A 217 3.29 -4.50 -8.60
C ILE A 217 4.71 -4.44 -9.14
N ASN A 218 5.04 -3.39 -9.91
CA ASN A 218 6.39 -3.09 -10.36
C ASN A 218 6.55 -1.57 -10.58
N GLU A 219 7.69 -1.12 -11.09
CA GLU A 219 7.97 0.32 -11.31
C GLU A 219 6.97 1.01 -12.24
N LYS A 220 6.40 0.28 -13.20
CA LYS A 220 5.50 0.81 -14.23
C LYS A 220 4.02 0.57 -13.93
N TRP A 221 3.73 -0.33 -13.01
CA TRP A 221 2.36 -0.75 -12.73
C TRP A 221 1.99 -0.50 -11.27
N ARG A 222 1.15 0.52 -11.10
CA ARG A 222 0.53 0.91 -9.84
C ARG A 222 -0.98 0.96 -9.99
N LEU A 223 -1.69 0.58 -8.93
CA LEU A 223 -3.15 0.67 -8.86
C LEU A 223 -3.53 1.44 -7.61
N SER A 224 -4.36 2.48 -7.78
CA SER A 224 -4.82 3.28 -6.64
C SER A 224 -5.80 2.49 -5.78
N SER A 225 -5.87 2.83 -4.49
CA SER A 225 -6.89 2.32 -3.57
C SER A 225 -8.30 2.62 -4.09
N GLU A 226 -8.52 3.81 -4.66
CA GLU A 226 -9.79 4.20 -5.28
C GLU A 226 -10.20 3.24 -6.41
N ASP A 227 -9.27 2.88 -7.30
CA ASP A 227 -9.54 1.95 -8.40
C ASP A 227 -9.81 0.54 -7.88
N LEU A 228 -9.02 0.06 -6.91
CA LEU A 228 -9.18 -1.26 -6.30
C LEU A 228 -10.49 -1.38 -5.52
N ARG A 229 -10.97 -0.30 -4.91
CA ARG A 229 -12.28 -0.27 -4.23
C ARG A 229 -13.46 -0.37 -5.18
N ARG A 230 -13.31 0.01 -6.45
CA ARG A 230 -14.36 -0.11 -7.46
C ARG A 230 -14.33 -1.45 -8.20
N LYS A 231 -13.15 -2.08 -8.28
CA LYS A 231 -12.93 -3.35 -8.99
C LYS A 231 -13.32 -4.58 -8.17
N GLY A 232 -13.58 -5.68 -8.86
CA GLY A 232 -13.85 -6.99 -8.28
C GLY A 232 -15.12 -7.07 -7.44
N SER A 233 -15.28 -8.17 -6.72
CA SER A 233 -16.45 -8.43 -5.87
C SER A 233 -16.21 -7.97 -4.42
N LEU A 234 -17.23 -7.36 -3.83
CA LEU A 234 -17.29 -7.10 -2.39
C LEU A 234 -17.57 -8.43 -1.68
N LEU A 235 -16.75 -8.79 -0.70
CA LEU A 235 -17.00 -9.96 0.12
C LEU A 235 -17.93 -9.62 1.30
N PRO A 236 -18.86 -10.51 1.68
CA PRO A 236 -19.73 -10.34 2.84
C PRO A 236 -19.01 -10.66 4.16
N VAL A 237 -17.74 -10.28 4.25
CA VAL A 237 -16.88 -10.41 5.43
C VAL A 237 -15.99 -9.18 5.54
N THR A 238 -15.63 -8.84 6.77
CA THR A 238 -14.79 -7.70 7.11
C THR A 238 -13.41 -8.16 7.55
N ASN A 239 -12.41 -7.27 7.53
CA ASN A 239 -11.09 -7.58 8.10
C ASN A 239 -11.16 -8.05 9.58
N ARG A 240 -12.15 -7.59 10.34
CA ARG A 240 -12.38 -7.98 11.74
C ARG A 240 -12.80 -9.44 11.88
N ASP A 241 -13.57 -9.96 10.93
CA ASP A 241 -13.97 -11.37 10.93
C ASP A 241 -12.74 -12.27 10.78
N PHE A 242 -11.78 -11.88 9.93
CA PHE A 242 -10.50 -12.59 9.80
C PHE A 242 -9.66 -12.51 11.08
N TYR A 243 -9.58 -11.35 11.73
CA TYR A 243 -8.87 -11.24 13.02
C TYR A 243 -9.48 -12.14 14.08
N THR A 244 -10.81 -12.17 14.18
CA THR A 244 -11.54 -13.02 15.11
C THR A 244 -11.25 -14.50 14.82
N TYR A 245 -11.35 -14.92 13.56
CA TYR A 245 -11.04 -16.29 13.15
C TYR A 245 -9.61 -16.69 13.52
N ILE A 246 -8.62 -15.84 13.24
CA ILE A 246 -7.21 -16.11 13.55
C ILE A 246 -7.01 -16.24 15.06
N GLN A 247 -7.57 -15.32 15.86
CA GLN A 247 -7.45 -15.34 17.32
C GLN A 247 -8.08 -16.59 17.94
N ASP A 248 -9.22 -17.03 17.39
CA ASP A 248 -9.94 -18.18 17.93
C ASP A 248 -9.37 -19.53 17.47
N ASN A 249 -8.71 -19.58 16.31
CA ASN A 249 -8.34 -20.86 15.68
C ASN A 249 -6.83 -21.09 15.54
N ILE A 250 -5.98 -20.08 15.73
CA ILE A 250 -4.53 -20.28 15.72
C ILE A 250 -4.02 -20.48 17.15
N ILE A 251 -3.37 -21.61 17.38
CA ILE A 251 -2.81 -21.98 18.69
C ILE A 251 -1.32 -22.25 18.59
N ASP A 252 -0.59 -21.98 19.67
CA ASP A 252 0.85 -22.18 19.73
C ASP A 252 1.25 -23.59 20.20
N THR A 253 2.55 -23.88 20.25
CA THR A 253 3.06 -25.19 20.70
C THR A 253 2.71 -25.49 22.16
N SER A 254 2.62 -24.48 23.03
CA SER A 254 2.26 -24.68 24.44
C SER A 254 0.80 -25.14 24.57
N THR A 255 -0.08 -24.46 23.83
CA THR A 255 -1.51 -24.74 23.80
C THR A 255 -1.75 -26.11 23.17
N ALA A 256 -1.08 -26.44 22.07
CA ALA A 256 -1.15 -27.75 21.44
C ALA A 256 -0.71 -28.89 22.38
N ALA A 257 0.42 -28.72 23.08
CA ALA A 257 0.92 -29.69 24.06
C ALA A 257 -0.09 -29.92 25.20
N SER A 258 -0.72 -28.85 25.67
CA SER A 258 -1.74 -28.91 26.72
C SER A 258 -2.99 -29.67 26.25
N LEU A 259 -3.45 -29.40 25.02
CA LEU A 259 -4.61 -30.07 24.42
C LEU A 259 -4.37 -31.57 24.21
N LEU A 260 -3.18 -31.96 23.74
CA LEU A 260 -2.79 -33.37 23.57
C LEU A 260 -2.30 -34.04 24.85
N ARG A 261 -2.24 -33.31 25.98
CA ARG A 261 -1.70 -33.77 27.27
C ARG A 261 -0.31 -34.41 27.13
N CYS A 262 0.55 -33.77 26.35
CA CYS A 262 1.90 -34.26 26.07
C CYS A 262 2.96 -33.17 26.30
N SER A 263 4.23 -33.54 26.22
CA SER A 263 5.32 -32.56 26.34
C SER A 263 5.47 -31.73 25.07
N ARG A 264 6.04 -30.54 25.17
CA ARG A 264 6.45 -29.74 24.00
C ARG A 264 7.42 -30.52 23.09
N GLN A 265 8.27 -31.38 23.67
CA GLN A 265 9.18 -32.24 22.93
C GLN A 265 8.44 -33.28 22.09
N ASN A 266 7.29 -33.78 22.57
CA ASN A 266 6.44 -34.68 21.80
C ASN A 266 5.78 -33.94 20.63
N ILE A 267 5.33 -32.68 20.81
CA ILE A 267 4.82 -31.87 19.68
C ILE A 267 5.90 -31.71 18.61
N LEU A 268 7.13 -31.35 19.00
CA LEU A 268 8.28 -31.25 18.09
C LEU A 268 8.53 -32.55 17.31
N ASP A 269 8.47 -33.70 18.00
CA ASP A 269 8.62 -35.01 17.38
C ASP A 269 7.47 -35.34 16.41
N LEU A 270 6.22 -35.02 16.77
CA LEU A 270 5.06 -35.19 15.89
C LEU A 270 5.18 -34.34 14.62
N VAL A 271 5.64 -33.09 14.74
CA VAL A 271 5.92 -32.24 13.58
C VAL A 271 7.04 -32.83 12.71
N LYS A 272 8.14 -33.29 13.32
CA LYS A 272 9.25 -33.94 12.59
C LYS A 272 8.81 -35.19 11.84
N ARG A 273 7.88 -35.96 12.40
CA ARG A 273 7.30 -37.16 11.77
C ARG A 273 6.18 -36.85 10.77
N GLY A 274 5.85 -35.58 10.56
CA GLY A 274 4.77 -35.13 9.68
C GLY A 274 3.36 -35.48 10.17
N LYS A 275 3.21 -35.80 11.47
CA LYS A 275 1.92 -36.14 12.11
C LYS A 275 1.12 -34.91 12.51
N LEU A 276 1.80 -33.81 12.81
CA LEU A 276 1.17 -32.49 13.00
C LEU A 276 1.74 -31.52 11.98
N LYS A 277 0.88 -30.78 11.31
CA LYS A 277 1.28 -29.81 10.28
C LYS A 277 1.07 -28.38 10.78
N PRO A 278 2.15 -27.66 11.13
CA PRO A 278 2.03 -26.27 11.54
C PRO A 278 1.65 -25.38 10.35
N VAL A 279 0.87 -24.34 10.63
CA VAL A 279 0.56 -23.25 9.69
C VAL A 279 1.76 -22.32 9.56
N LEU A 280 2.49 -22.10 10.66
CA LEU A 280 3.68 -21.25 10.68
C LEU A 280 4.76 -21.86 11.57
N THR A 281 5.98 -21.91 11.05
CA THR A 281 7.17 -22.31 11.81
C THR A 281 7.95 -21.08 12.24
N LEU A 282 8.15 -20.94 13.55
CA LEU A 282 8.96 -19.88 14.17
C LEU A 282 10.24 -20.50 14.74
N LYS A 283 11.24 -19.66 15.06
CA LYS A 283 12.58 -20.12 15.52
C LYS A 283 12.53 -21.18 16.62
N ASN A 284 11.62 -21.04 17.59
CA ASN A 284 11.48 -21.95 18.75
C ASN A 284 10.01 -22.33 19.05
N ASN A 285 9.12 -22.15 18.08
CA ASN A 285 7.69 -22.34 18.28
C ASN A 285 7.00 -22.68 16.96
N TYR A 286 5.81 -23.23 17.05
CA TYR A 286 4.93 -23.46 15.91
C TYR A 286 3.55 -22.88 16.20
N LEU A 287 2.89 -22.42 15.14
CA LEU A 287 1.47 -22.09 15.15
C LEU A 287 0.71 -23.14 14.36
N PHE A 288 -0.40 -23.62 14.92
CA PHE A 288 -1.26 -24.64 14.34
C PHE A 288 -2.68 -24.09 14.20
N LEU A 289 -3.43 -24.60 13.21
CA LEU A 289 -4.88 -24.56 13.29
C LEU A 289 -5.31 -25.44 14.45
N ARG A 290 -6.25 -24.96 15.27
CA ARG A 290 -6.80 -25.71 16.39
C ARG A 290 -7.35 -27.07 15.95
N GLU A 291 -8.00 -27.12 14.79
CA GLU A 291 -8.53 -28.36 14.20
C GLU A 291 -7.46 -29.40 13.88
N GLU A 292 -6.24 -28.99 13.51
CA GLU A 292 -5.13 -29.90 13.20
C GLU A 292 -4.72 -30.73 14.42
N ILE A 293 -4.94 -30.21 15.63
CA ILE A 293 -4.64 -30.94 16.86
C ILE A 293 -5.65 -32.08 17.13
N PHE A 294 -6.86 -31.97 16.58
CA PHE A 294 -7.92 -32.95 16.80
C PHE A 294 -8.10 -33.94 15.64
N ARG A 295 -7.23 -33.89 14.61
CA ARG A 295 -7.18 -34.85 13.51
C ARG A 295 -6.37 -36.09 13.88
#